data_AF-A0AAJ5X0Q3-F1
#
_entry.id   AF-A0AAJ5X0Q3-F1
#
_cell.length_a   1.000
_cell.length_b   1.000
_cell.length_c   1.000
_cell.angle_alpha   90.00
_cell.angle_beta   90.00
_cell.angle_gamma   90.00
#
_symmetry.space_group_name_H-M   'P 1'
#
loop_
_entity.id
_entity.type
_entity.pdbx_description
1 polymer ?
#
loop_
_entity_poly.entity_id
_entity_poly.type
_entity_poly.pdbx_seq_one_letter_code
_entity_poly.pdbx_strand_id
1 'polypeptide(L)'
;MPDTTGADTVSGWTFAVRQRRGAMMQRVAVGLASSLAATPLVGWGIALGWGAAYVAIQLWEAFVFAPLNASTPRPMSRARNILGGATMFANTGLYGALSLVLWLYGGVAGGVSAAVMLPAAMVYSMVNAPRSLTVLACTTAPQALYMAAFPFLLIELGAPVGAAITAAAAVTIFTIYCLNVWRALAERVKTEQKDRLLAEAHVARMGQELREQRAFLAAIGHDLRTPIGAILSGATDLRGGDVGMRQNAELITDAGLMMKSLLDDLLDHSRIEAGRMTIEVKDFDLRQMLAQTLQLWRAQADAKGLRLRIEGAALAPRMVKGDVIRIRQVLNNLLSNAMKFTETGAITLRVQAWPEEPASYALTFEIADTGPGMTQDQLARLFTPFDQTAEGVTARYGGSGLGLAISRNLTDLMGGRLTVRSTPGQGSRFTVSLVLPRGEAIAPPIETVDESRLEIARALRPAVAAPEPVPEPAPVMMAPQPEAEPQPEPEPDDDADQPLRLLVVDDHDINRRAIQLILQPLGCEITTAADGLIALQRCEETVFDVIFMDVRMPELDGRETTRRLRAGQGPNALTPVVAVTADTAPEDVAACQAAGMAYFVSKPLTPTALIGALQHVLDETAQARSEAA
;
A
#
# COMPACT_ATOMS: atom_id res chain seq x y z
N MET A 1 36.31 5.02 -16.41
CA MET A 1 35.92 4.48 -17.73
C MET A 1 35.89 2.97 -17.59
N PRO A 2 34.71 2.37 -17.69
CA PRO A 2 34.09 2.09 -18.99
C PRO A 2 32.75 2.81 -19.21
N ASP A 3 32.40 2.94 -20.49
CA ASP A 3 31.23 3.63 -21.04
C ASP A 3 29.90 3.18 -20.44
N THR A 4 29.20 4.14 -19.81
CA THR A 4 27.77 4.06 -19.47
C THR A 4 27.03 5.18 -20.20
N THR A 5 27.06 5.14 -21.53
CA THR A 5 26.34 6.10 -22.42
C THR A 5 25.35 5.36 -23.32
N GLY A 6 24.50 4.52 -22.73
CA GLY A 6 23.66 3.61 -23.54
C GLY A 6 22.32 3.18 -22.95
N ALA A 7 21.81 3.81 -21.90
CA ALA A 7 20.47 3.52 -21.38
C ALA A 7 19.65 4.80 -21.25
N ASP A 8 18.45 4.76 -21.85
CA ASP A 8 17.30 5.62 -21.57
C ASP A 8 17.31 7.07 -22.06
N THR A 9 17.50 7.24 -23.37
CA THR A 9 16.67 8.23 -24.09
C THR A 9 15.84 7.48 -25.13
N VAL A 10 14.58 7.20 -24.80
CA VAL A 10 13.54 7.01 -25.82
C VAL A 10 13.57 8.30 -26.64
N SER A 11 14.33 8.31 -27.75
CA SER A 11 14.55 9.53 -28.53
C SER A 11 13.18 10.14 -28.84
N GLY A 12 13.04 11.47 -28.76
CA GLY A 12 11.75 12.12 -29.03
C GLY A 12 11.12 11.68 -30.37
N TRP A 13 11.95 11.19 -31.30
CA TRP A 13 11.57 10.50 -32.52
C TRP A 13 10.79 9.19 -32.27
N THR A 14 11.30 8.26 -31.45
CA THR A 14 10.60 6.99 -31.13
C THR A 14 9.28 7.21 -30.39
N PHE A 15 9.21 8.19 -29.47
CA PHE A 15 7.97 8.56 -28.81
C PHE A 15 6.94 9.10 -29.81
N ALA A 16 7.35 10.04 -30.67
CA ALA A 16 6.47 10.62 -31.69
C ALA A 16 5.96 9.57 -32.68
N VAL A 17 6.79 8.61 -33.09
CA VAL A 17 6.39 7.50 -33.97
C VAL A 17 5.32 6.61 -33.31
N ARG A 18 5.48 6.27 -32.02
CA ARG A 18 4.48 5.47 -31.29
C ARG A 18 3.14 6.17 -31.16
N GLN A 19 3.16 7.46 -30.79
CA GLN A 19 1.95 8.28 -30.70
C GLN A 19 1.21 8.34 -32.05
N ARG A 20 1.96 8.51 -33.15
CA ARG A 20 1.41 8.59 -34.51
C ARG A 20 0.77 7.27 -34.98
N ARG A 21 1.29 6.11 -34.54
CA ARG A 21 0.69 4.79 -34.81
C ARG A 21 -0.60 4.58 -34.00
N GLY A 22 -0.67 5.04 -32.76
CA GLY A 22 -1.91 5.01 -31.96
C GLY A 22 -3.07 5.73 -32.64
N ALA A 23 -2.78 6.81 -33.38
CA ALA A 23 -3.76 7.54 -34.17
C ALA A 23 -3.96 6.98 -35.60
N MET A 24 -3.41 5.81 -35.96
CA MET A 24 -3.48 5.29 -37.34
C MET A 24 -4.91 5.07 -37.82
N MET A 25 -5.77 4.45 -37.00
CA MET A 25 -7.18 4.20 -37.37
C MET A 25 -7.94 5.50 -37.59
N GLN A 26 -7.73 6.48 -36.69
CA GLN A 26 -8.29 7.83 -36.85
C GLN A 26 -7.82 8.49 -38.16
N ARG A 27 -6.53 8.37 -38.51
CA ARG A 27 -6.00 8.95 -39.77
C ARG A 27 -6.58 8.29 -41.01
N VAL A 28 -6.68 6.96 -41.03
CA VAL A 28 -7.31 6.22 -42.14
C VAL A 28 -8.77 6.62 -42.29
N ALA A 29 -9.52 6.69 -41.18
CA ALA A 29 -10.92 7.13 -41.20
C ALA A 29 -11.08 8.57 -41.72
N VAL A 30 -10.27 9.52 -41.24
CA VAL A 30 -10.30 10.91 -41.71
C VAL A 30 -9.92 11.02 -43.20
N GLY A 31 -8.93 10.25 -43.65
CA GLY A 31 -8.54 10.21 -45.06
C GLY A 31 -9.66 9.66 -45.95
N LEU A 32 -10.25 8.53 -45.60
CA LEU A 32 -11.38 7.96 -46.36
C LEU A 32 -12.60 8.90 -46.35
N ALA A 33 -12.89 9.55 -45.22
CA ALA A 33 -13.94 10.56 -45.14
C ALA A 33 -13.65 11.76 -46.05
N SER A 34 -12.39 12.22 -46.13
CA SER A 34 -11.96 13.30 -47.01
C SER A 34 -12.04 12.92 -48.49
N SER A 35 -11.68 11.67 -48.83
CA SER A 35 -11.88 11.10 -50.16
C SER A 35 -13.36 11.10 -50.55
N LEU A 36 -14.23 10.57 -49.68
CA LEU A 36 -15.66 10.51 -49.93
C LEU A 36 -16.27 11.91 -50.07
N ALA A 37 -15.89 12.84 -49.19
CA ALA A 37 -16.34 14.23 -49.22
C ALA A 37 -15.86 15.00 -50.47
N ALA A 38 -14.71 14.63 -51.05
CA ALA A 38 -14.21 15.22 -52.29
C ALA A 38 -14.96 14.73 -53.54
N THR A 39 -15.63 13.57 -53.47
CA THR A 39 -16.29 12.91 -54.61
C THR A 39 -17.21 13.82 -55.43
N PRO A 40 -18.08 14.67 -54.85
CA PRO A 40 -18.94 15.56 -55.62
C PRO A 40 -18.20 16.62 -56.43
N LEU A 41 -16.96 16.95 -56.02
CA LEU A 41 -16.15 18.01 -56.61
C LEU A 41 -15.16 17.48 -57.66
N VAL A 42 -14.62 16.28 -57.47
CA VAL A 42 -13.54 15.72 -58.31
C VAL A 42 -13.94 14.45 -59.05
N GLY A 43 -15.12 13.89 -58.76
CA GLY A 43 -15.63 12.66 -59.34
C GLY A 43 -15.09 11.39 -58.67
N TRP A 44 -15.83 10.28 -58.87
CA TRP A 44 -15.56 8.98 -58.25
C TRP A 44 -14.18 8.40 -58.58
N GLY A 45 -13.74 8.51 -59.84
CA GLY A 45 -12.45 7.92 -60.26
C GLY A 45 -11.25 8.52 -59.51
N ILE A 46 -11.21 9.86 -59.41
CA ILE A 46 -10.12 10.58 -58.73
C ILE A 46 -10.22 10.38 -57.21
N ALA A 47 -11.41 10.49 -56.63
CA ALA A 47 -11.64 10.34 -55.20
C ALA A 47 -11.24 8.94 -54.70
N LEU A 48 -11.71 7.87 -55.36
CA LEU A 48 -11.40 6.49 -54.98
C LEU A 48 -9.93 6.14 -55.23
N GLY A 49 -9.35 6.61 -56.35
CA GLY A 49 -7.93 6.41 -56.64
C GLY A 49 -7.03 7.04 -55.57
N TRP A 50 -7.34 8.27 -55.15
CA TRP A 50 -6.62 8.92 -54.06
C TRP A 50 -6.84 8.21 -52.71
N GLY A 51 -8.07 7.79 -52.40
CA GLY A 51 -8.38 7.05 -51.17
C GLY A 51 -7.60 5.74 -51.06
N ALA A 52 -7.53 4.97 -52.15
CA ALA A 52 -6.75 3.75 -52.23
C ALA A 52 -5.24 4.02 -52.05
N ALA A 53 -4.70 5.05 -52.70
CA ALA A 53 -3.31 5.46 -52.51
C ALA A 53 -3.02 5.89 -51.06
N TYR A 54 -3.97 6.57 -50.41
CA TYR A 54 -3.84 7.00 -49.03
C TYR A 54 -3.85 5.81 -48.05
N VAL A 55 -4.73 4.84 -48.25
CA VAL A 55 -4.69 3.60 -47.45
C VAL A 55 -3.37 2.85 -47.66
N ALA A 56 -2.89 2.74 -48.90
CA ALA A 56 -1.64 2.08 -49.21
C ALA A 56 -0.43 2.74 -48.52
N ILE A 57 -0.36 4.08 -48.49
CA ILE A 57 0.75 4.77 -47.81
C ILE A 57 0.69 4.61 -46.28
N GLN A 58 -0.51 4.49 -45.70
CA GLN A 58 -0.68 4.23 -44.27
C GLN A 58 -0.22 2.82 -43.90
N LEU A 59 -0.54 1.82 -44.73
CA LEU A 59 -0.04 0.45 -44.55
C LEU A 59 1.48 0.38 -44.70
N TRP A 60 2.04 1.11 -45.67
CA TRP A 60 3.49 1.24 -45.83
C TRP A 60 4.15 1.89 -44.61
N GLU A 61 3.58 2.97 -44.07
CA GLU A 61 4.07 3.61 -42.83
C GLU A 61 4.08 2.62 -41.66
N ALA A 62 3.01 1.84 -41.49
CA ALA A 62 2.93 0.82 -40.44
C ALA A 62 4.01 -0.26 -40.59
N PHE A 63 4.29 -0.70 -41.82
CA PHE A 63 5.34 -1.66 -42.12
C PHE A 63 6.74 -1.12 -41.80
N VAL A 64 7.05 0.12 -42.20
CA VAL A 64 8.35 0.76 -41.95
C VAL A 64 8.62 0.85 -40.44
N PHE A 65 7.61 1.15 -39.63
CA PHE A 65 7.72 1.32 -38.18
C PHE A 65 7.44 0.06 -37.35
N ALA A 66 7.07 -1.06 -37.95
CA ALA A 66 6.73 -2.30 -37.23
C ALA A 66 7.77 -2.76 -36.16
N PRO A 67 9.10 -2.74 -36.42
CA PRO A 67 10.08 -3.25 -35.45
C PRO A 67 10.42 -2.31 -34.29
N LEU A 68 9.92 -1.06 -34.27
CA LEU A 68 10.01 -0.21 -33.07
C LEU A 68 9.08 -0.67 -31.94
N ASN A 69 8.13 -1.56 -32.26
CA ASN A 69 7.12 -2.08 -31.33
C ASN A 69 7.39 -3.52 -30.88
N ALA A 70 8.55 -4.09 -31.21
CA ALA A 70 8.96 -5.35 -30.58
C ALA A 70 9.17 -5.12 -29.08
N SER A 71 8.78 -6.10 -28.26
CA SER A 71 8.90 -6.10 -26.79
C SER A 71 10.33 -5.78 -26.30
N THR A 72 11.33 -5.99 -27.15
CA THR A 72 12.68 -5.42 -27.03
C THR A 72 12.93 -4.36 -28.11
N PRO A 73 12.87 -3.05 -27.81
CA PRO A 73 13.11 -2.01 -28.81
C PRO A 73 14.56 -2.07 -29.28
N ARG A 74 14.79 -2.50 -30.53
CA ARG A 74 16.11 -2.39 -31.15
C ARG A 74 16.34 -0.95 -31.60
N PRO A 75 17.53 -0.36 -31.34
CA PRO A 75 17.87 0.95 -31.89
C PRO A 75 17.82 0.88 -33.42
N MET A 76 17.05 1.77 -34.04
CA MET A 76 16.93 1.79 -35.50
C MET A 76 18.24 2.22 -36.16
N SER A 77 18.58 1.56 -37.26
CA SER A 77 19.72 1.96 -38.10
C SER A 77 19.47 3.34 -38.74
N ARG A 78 20.55 4.09 -38.99
CA ARG A 78 20.47 5.42 -39.63
C ARG A 78 19.68 5.39 -40.95
N ALA A 79 19.86 4.35 -41.76
CA ALA A 79 19.12 4.15 -43.01
C ALA A 79 17.60 4.03 -42.79
N ARG A 80 17.17 3.35 -41.73
CA ARG A 80 15.74 3.18 -41.42
C ARG A 80 15.12 4.45 -40.84
N ASN A 81 15.88 5.26 -40.11
CA ASN A 81 15.42 6.58 -39.68
C ASN A 81 15.20 7.53 -40.86
N ILE A 82 16.10 7.50 -41.86
CA ILE A 82 15.92 8.26 -43.10
C ILE A 82 14.68 7.77 -43.86
N LEU A 83 14.52 6.44 -44.00
CA LEU A 83 13.34 5.85 -44.62
C LEU A 83 12.04 6.22 -43.88
N GLY A 84 12.06 6.23 -42.54
CA GLY A 84 10.94 6.64 -41.71
C GLY A 84 10.58 8.12 -41.92
N GLY A 85 11.58 9.01 -41.96
CA GLY A 85 11.36 10.43 -42.27
C GLY A 85 10.80 10.65 -43.68
N ALA A 86 11.36 9.98 -44.69
CA ALA A 86 10.87 10.04 -46.06
C ALA A 86 9.44 9.51 -46.19
N THR A 87 9.12 8.43 -45.49
CA THR A 87 7.76 7.85 -45.46
C THR A 87 6.77 8.81 -44.81
N MET A 88 7.13 9.45 -43.69
CA MET A 88 6.29 10.46 -43.05
C MET A 88 6.05 11.65 -43.99
N PHE A 89 7.09 12.15 -44.65
CA PHE A 89 7.00 13.23 -45.63
C PHE A 89 6.06 12.86 -46.78
N ALA A 90 6.24 11.68 -47.37
CA ALA A 90 5.40 11.19 -48.46
C ALA A 90 3.94 11.02 -48.03
N ASN A 91 3.67 10.51 -46.82
CA ASN A 91 2.31 10.35 -46.30
C ASN A 91 1.60 11.71 -46.14
N THR A 92 2.24 12.66 -45.45
CA THR A 92 1.68 14.01 -45.30
C THR A 92 1.57 14.76 -46.63
N GLY A 93 2.51 14.52 -47.55
CA GLY A 93 2.46 15.04 -48.90
C GLY A 93 1.26 14.50 -49.68
N LEU A 94 1.02 13.18 -49.64
CA LEU A 94 -0.13 12.56 -50.29
C LEU A 94 -1.45 13.08 -49.72
N TYR A 95 -1.53 13.29 -48.40
CA TYR A 95 -2.69 13.93 -47.78
C TYR A 95 -2.92 15.35 -48.32
N GLY A 96 -1.86 16.17 -48.31
CA GLY A 96 -1.92 17.55 -48.80
C GLY A 96 -2.18 17.66 -50.31
N ALA A 97 -1.79 16.66 -51.10
CA ALA A 97 -2.03 16.64 -52.54
C ALA A 97 -3.53 16.64 -52.91
N LEU A 98 -4.40 16.12 -52.04
CA LEU A 98 -5.86 16.20 -52.24
C LEU A 98 -6.33 17.66 -52.34
N SER A 99 -5.71 18.57 -51.58
CA SER A 99 -6.03 19.99 -51.64
C SER A 99 -5.71 20.59 -53.02
N LEU A 100 -4.65 20.13 -53.68
CA LEU A 100 -4.32 20.57 -55.05
C LEU A 100 -5.37 20.05 -56.05
N VAL A 101 -5.79 18.79 -55.91
CA VAL A 101 -6.82 18.20 -56.77
C VAL A 101 -8.17 18.91 -56.60
N LEU A 102 -8.58 19.16 -55.35
CA LEU A 102 -9.80 19.92 -55.04
C LEU A 102 -9.75 21.32 -55.65
N TRP A 103 -8.60 21.96 -55.65
CA TRP A 103 -8.43 23.28 -56.20
C TRP A 103 -8.49 23.31 -57.75
N LEU A 104 -7.85 22.34 -58.41
CA LEU A 104 -7.82 22.28 -59.88
C LEU A 104 -9.17 21.85 -60.49
N TYR A 105 -9.91 20.96 -59.82
CA TYR A 105 -11.13 20.36 -60.39
C TYR A 105 -12.43 20.81 -59.69
N GLY A 106 -12.38 21.24 -58.43
CA GLY A 106 -13.57 21.51 -57.61
C GLY A 106 -14.08 22.95 -57.65
N GLY A 107 -13.53 23.82 -58.50
CA GLY A 107 -13.93 25.22 -58.63
C GLY A 107 -13.82 25.99 -57.30
N VAL A 108 -14.73 26.94 -57.07
CA VAL A 108 -14.72 27.79 -55.86
C VAL A 108 -14.88 26.96 -54.58
N ALA A 109 -15.79 25.98 -54.58
CA ALA A 109 -16.03 25.10 -53.44
C ALA A 109 -14.78 24.28 -53.09
N GLY A 110 -14.13 23.68 -54.09
CA GLY A 110 -12.89 22.95 -53.91
C GLY A 110 -11.74 23.83 -53.41
N GLY A 111 -11.68 25.10 -53.83
CA GLY A 111 -10.70 26.04 -53.31
C GLY A 111 -10.90 26.43 -51.85
N VAL A 112 -12.16 26.59 -51.41
CA VAL A 112 -12.47 26.79 -49.98
C VAL A 112 -12.09 25.56 -49.16
N SER A 113 -12.43 24.36 -49.64
CA SER A 113 -12.04 23.12 -48.98
C SER A 113 -10.52 22.97 -48.85
N ALA A 114 -9.77 23.27 -49.92
CA ALA A 114 -8.30 23.24 -49.91
C ALA A 114 -7.70 24.24 -48.91
N ALA A 115 -8.27 25.45 -48.84
CA ALA A 115 -7.82 26.51 -47.93
C ALA A 115 -8.04 26.19 -46.45
N VAL A 116 -9.00 25.33 -46.12
CA VAL A 116 -9.22 24.84 -44.74
C VAL A 116 -8.35 23.61 -44.45
N MET A 117 -8.26 22.69 -45.40
CA MET A 117 -7.64 21.38 -45.17
C MET A 117 -6.12 21.43 -45.01
N LEU A 118 -5.42 22.30 -45.76
CA LEU A 118 -3.96 22.46 -45.67
C LEU A 118 -3.51 23.00 -44.29
N PRO A 119 -4.06 24.13 -43.80
CA PRO A 119 -3.82 24.61 -42.43
C PRO A 119 -4.14 23.56 -41.36
N ALA A 120 -5.29 22.88 -41.47
CA ALA A 120 -5.69 21.85 -40.51
C ALA A 120 -4.68 20.69 -40.43
N ALA A 121 -4.18 20.23 -41.58
CA ALA A 121 -3.16 19.17 -41.65
C ALA A 121 -1.82 19.61 -41.03
N MET A 122 -1.46 20.89 -41.16
CA MET A 122 -0.24 21.45 -40.57
C MET A 122 -0.37 21.56 -39.04
N VAL A 123 -1.51 22.05 -38.53
CA VAL A 123 -1.80 22.10 -37.08
C VAL A 123 -1.81 20.70 -36.47
N TYR A 124 -2.47 19.74 -37.12
CA TYR A 124 -2.45 18.34 -36.68
C TYR A 124 -1.03 17.78 -36.57
N SER A 125 -0.19 18.05 -37.58
CA SER A 125 1.21 17.59 -37.59
C SER A 125 2.04 18.25 -36.47
N MET A 126 1.76 19.52 -36.15
CA MET A 126 2.41 20.26 -35.08
C MET A 126 2.05 19.73 -33.69
N VAL A 127 0.75 19.48 -33.44
CA VAL A 127 0.25 18.96 -32.16
C VAL A 127 0.78 17.55 -31.87
N ASN A 128 0.99 16.75 -32.91
CA ASN A 128 1.46 15.36 -32.78
C ASN A 128 2.97 15.19 -32.89
N ALA A 129 3.75 16.27 -33.00
CA ALA A 129 5.21 16.25 -33.01
C ALA A 129 5.88 17.22 -32.02
N PRO A 130 5.40 17.37 -30.76
CA PRO A 130 5.92 18.39 -29.84
C PRO A 130 7.36 18.09 -29.37
N ARG A 131 7.82 16.84 -29.49
CA ARG A 131 9.06 16.34 -28.89
C ARG A 131 10.19 16.03 -29.88
N SER A 132 10.00 16.28 -31.17
CA SER A 132 11.02 16.01 -32.19
C SER A 132 10.97 17.01 -33.35
N LEU A 133 12.03 17.80 -33.49
CA LEU A 133 12.19 18.75 -34.59
C LEU A 133 12.24 18.03 -35.95
N THR A 134 12.86 16.84 -36.00
CA THR A 134 12.96 16.05 -37.23
C THR A 134 11.61 15.54 -37.70
N VAL A 135 10.79 14.99 -36.78
CA VAL A 135 9.44 14.51 -37.12
C VAL A 135 8.55 15.69 -37.50
N LEU A 136 8.63 16.80 -36.77
CA LEU A 136 7.91 18.02 -37.13
C LEU A 136 8.27 18.46 -38.56
N ALA A 137 9.56 18.64 -38.85
CA ALA A 137 10.02 19.08 -40.16
C ALA A 137 9.57 18.15 -41.29
N CYS A 138 9.68 16.82 -41.11
CA CYS A 138 9.24 15.86 -42.12
C CYS A 138 7.73 15.94 -42.39
N THR A 139 6.93 16.36 -41.40
CA THR A 139 5.47 16.24 -41.43
C THR A 139 4.76 17.56 -41.67
N THR A 140 5.43 18.70 -41.54
CA THR A 140 4.91 20.03 -41.86
C THR A 140 5.48 20.57 -43.17
N ALA A 141 6.66 20.11 -43.60
CA ALA A 141 7.30 20.60 -44.82
C ALA A 141 6.46 20.41 -46.10
N PRO A 142 5.78 19.27 -46.34
CA PRO A 142 4.93 19.13 -47.53
C PRO A 142 3.80 20.15 -47.59
N GLN A 143 3.12 20.39 -46.46
CA GLN A 143 2.02 21.33 -46.35
C GLN A 143 2.51 22.77 -46.52
N ALA A 144 3.65 23.11 -45.91
CA ALA A 144 4.28 24.40 -46.10
C ALA A 144 4.66 24.63 -47.57
N LEU A 145 5.16 23.60 -48.27
CA LEU A 145 5.48 23.69 -49.69
C LEU A 145 4.23 23.93 -50.55
N TYR A 146 3.13 23.21 -50.28
CA TYR A 146 1.86 23.44 -50.97
C TYR A 146 1.30 24.85 -50.71
N MET A 147 1.36 25.32 -49.46
CA MET A 147 0.93 26.67 -49.10
C MET A 147 1.82 27.75 -49.74
N ALA A 148 3.13 27.52 -49.83
CA ALA A 148 4.05 28.45 -50.47
C ALA A 148 3.88 28.51 -51.99
N ALA A 149 3.49 27.39 -52.62
CA ALA A 149 3.20 27.34 -54.06
C ALA A 149 1.88 28.05 -54.42
N PHE A 150 0.95 28.15 -53.48
CA PHE A 150 -0.42 28.64 -53.71
C PHE A 150 -0.50 30.06 -54.32
N PRO A 151 0.24 31.08 -53.85
CA PRO A 151 0.21 32.41 -54.46
C PRO A 151 0.72 32.45 -55.90
N PHE A 152 1.70 31.62 -56.24
CA PHE A 152 2.25 31.55 -57.60
C PHE A 152 1.27 30.86 -58.56
N LEU A 153 0.66 29.78 -58.08
CA LEU A 153 -0.36 29.02 -58.80
C LEU A 153 -1.57 29.91 -59.15
N LEU A 154 -1.96 30.82 -58.25
CA LEU A 154 -3.01 31.82 -58.51
C LEU A 154 -2.66 32.73 -59.70
N ILE A 155 -1.41 33.16 -59.81
CA ILE A 155 -0.96 34.01 -60.92
C ILE A 155 -1.00 33.23 -62.23
N GLU A 156 -0.53 31.98 -62.24
CA GLU A 156 -0.54 31.12 -63.43
C GLU A 156 -1.97 30.80 -63.93
N LEU A 157 -2.95 30.69 -63.03
CA LEU A 157 -4.35 30.52 -63.38
C LEU A 157 -5.07 31.82 -63.79
N GLY A 158 -4.36 32.94 -63.90
CA GLY A 158 -4.91 34.22 -64.35
C GLY A 158 -5.68 35.01 -63.28
N ALA A 159 -5.47 34.70 -61.98
CA ALA A 159 -6.04 35.51 -60.91
C ALA A 159 -5.39 36.90 -60.85
N PRO A 160 -6.12 37.94 -60.38
CA PRO A 160 -5.55 39.27 -60.24
C PRO A 160 -4.39 39.26 -59.24
N VAL A 161 -3.32 40.02 -59.56
CA VAL A 161 -2.09 40.10 -58.74
C VAL A 161 -2.40 40.45 -57.27
N GLY A 162 -3.41 41.28 -57.01
CA GLY A 162 -3.86 41.61 -55.65
C GLY A 162 -4.33 40.39 -54.85
N ALA A 163 -5.01 39.41 -55.47
CA ALA A 163 -5.43 38.19 -54.81
C ALA A 163 -4.23 37.30 -54.44
N ALA A 164 -3.23 37.21 -55.33
CA ALA A 164 -1.99 36.49 -55.06
C ALA A 164 -1.18 37.10 -53.90
N ILE A 165 -1.06 38.43 -53.84
CA ILE A 165 -0.40 39.14 -52.73
C ILE A 165 -1.13 38.86 -51.40
N THR A 166 -2.47 38.92 -51.40
CA THR A 166 -3.27 38.67 -50.20
C THR A 166 -3.12 37.23 -49.71
N ALA A 167 -3.11 36.26 -50.63
CA ALA A 167 -2.86 34.86 -50.32
C ALA A 167 -1.44 34.65 -49.74
N ALA A 168 -0.41 35.27 -50.32
CA ALA A 168 0.95 35.21 -49.79
C ALA A 168 1.06 35.79 -48.37
N ALA A 169 0.38 36.92 -48.11
CA ALA A 169 0.32 37.51 -46.78
C ALA A 169 -0.37 36.57 -45.77
N ALA A 170 -1.51 35.97 -46.13
CA ALA A 170 -2.24 35.04 -45.27
C ALA A 170 -1.41 33.79 -44.93
N VAL A 171 -0.74 33.19 -45.92
CA VAL A 171 0.17 32.05 -45.71
C VAL A 171 1.32 32.43 -44.78
N THR A 172 1.89 33.63 -44.94
CA THR A 172 2.98 34.13 -44.10
C THR A 172 2.52 34.31 -42.65
N ILE A 173 1.38 34.98 -42.43
CA ILE A 173 0.81 35.19 -41.08
C ILE A 173 0.51 33.85 -40.40
N PHE A 174 -0.12 32.93 -41.13
CA PHE A 174 -0.45 31.60 -40.60
C PHE A 174 0.83 30.81 -40.22
N THR A 175 1.87 30.88 -41.05
CA THR A 175 3.15 30.22 -40.77
C THR A 175 3.81 30.78 -39.52
N ILE A 176 3.80 32.11 -39.33
CA ILE A 176 4.32 32.77 -38.14
C ILE A 176 3.54 32.32 -36.89
N TYR A 177 2.21 32.28 -36.97
CA TYR A 177 1.37 31.84 -35.85
C TYR A 177 1.66 30.38 -35.46
N CYS A 178 1.76 29.48 -36.45
CA CYS A 178 2.13 28.08 -36.20
C CYS A 178 3.49 27.96 -35.52
N LEU A 179 4.50 28.71 -35.98
CA LEU A 179 5.83 28.66 -35.40
C LEU A 179 5.84 29.13 -33.93
N ASN A 180 5.07 30.18 -33.62
CA ASN A 180 4.94 30.71 -32.26
C ASN A 180 4.22 29.72 -31.32
N VAL A 181 3.10 29.14 -31.77
CA VAL A 181 2.36 28.13 -30.99
C VAL A 181 3.23 26.90 -30.75
N TRP A 182 3.96 26.43 -31.76
CA TRP A 182 4.88 25.32 -31.61
C TRP A 182 5.98 25.60 -30.58
N ARG A 183 6.61 26.78 -30.62
CA ARG A 183 7.63 27.18 -29.64
C ARG A 183 7.06 27.16 -28.22
N ALA A 184 5.87 27.72 -28.02
CA ALA A 184 5.21 27.73 -26.71
C ALA A 184 4.88 26.32 -26.20
N LEU A 185 4.41 25.43 -27.07
CA LEU A 185 4.16 24.02 -26.73
C LEU A 185 5.46 23.29 -26.36
N ALA A 186 6.54 23.50 -27.12
CA ALA A 186 7.82 22.87 -26.88
C ALA A 186 8.45 23.30 -25.55
N GLU A 187 8.34 24.58 -25.18
CA GLU A 187 8.81 25.08 -23.88
C GLU A 187 8.05 24.46 -22.70
N ARG A 188 6.72 24.38 -22.79
CA ARG A 188 5.88 23.78 -21.73
C ARG A 188 6.24 22.32 -21.45
N VAL A 189 6.45 21.53 -22.51
CA VAL A 189 6.84 20.12 -22.36
C VAL A 189 8.21 20.01 -21.68
N LYS A 190 9.14 20.92 -21.98
CA LYS A 190 10.49 20.91 -21.39
C LYS A 190 10.47 21.29 -19.91
N THR A 191 9.65 22.25 -19.51
CA THR A 191 9.52 22.66 -18.10
C THR A 191 8.94 21.53 -17.26
N GLU A 192 7.85 20.90 -17.72
CA GLU A 192 7.18 19.81 -17.01
C GLU A 192 8.12 18.61 -16.78
N GLN A 193 8.97 18.28 -17.75
CA GLN A 193 9.97 17.22 -17.60
C GLN A 193 11.03 17.55 -16.55
N LYS A 194 11.49 18.80 -16.49
CA LYS A 194 12.49 19.23 -15.53
C LYS A 194 11.94 19.13 -14.10
N ASP A 195 10.71 19.56 -13.89
CA ASP A 195 10.06 19.54 -12.58
C ASP A 195 9.84 18.12 -12.09
N ARG A 196 9.42 17.21 -12.98
CA ARG A 196 9.27 15.79 -12.66
C ARG A 196 10.60 15.14 -12.25
N LEU A 197 11.68 15.39 -12.99
CA LEU A 197 13.01 14.85 -12.66
C LEU A 197 13.52 15.36 -11.31
N LEU A 198 13.28 16.63 -10.98
CA LEU A 198 13.66 17.20 -9.69
C LEU A 198 12.87 16.57 -8.53
N ALA A 199 11.56 16.34 -8.72
CA ALA A 199 10.73 15.68 -7.71
C ALA A 199 11.17 14.23 -7.46
N GLU A 200 11.41 13.46 -8.52
CA GLU A 200 11.91 12.07 -8.42
C GLU A 200 13.26 12.01 -7.70
N ALA A 201 14.18 12.93 -7.99
CA ALA A 201 15.48 13.01 -7.32
C ALA A 201 15.37 13.38 -5.84
N HIS A 202 14.44 14.27 -5.47
CA HIS A 202 14.23 14.68 -4.08
C HIS A 202 13.73 13.51 -3.21
N VAL A 203 12.73 12.78 -3.70
CA VAL A 203 12.20 11.58 -3.02
C VAL A 203 13.28 10.52 -2.85
N ALA A 204 14.11 10.29 -3.88
CA ALA A 204 15.19 9.31 -3.81
C ALA A 204 16.24 9.66 -2.73
N ARG A 205 16.62 10.93 -2.60
CA ARG A 205 17.59 11.38 -1.57
C ARG A 205 17.07 11.18 -0.15
N MET A 206 15.85 11.64 0.14
CA MET A 206 15.26 11.48 1.48
C MET A 206 15.19 10.00 1.89
N GLY A 207 14.84 9.11 0.94
CA GLY A 207 14.83 7.68 1.19
C GLY A 207 16.20 7.07 1.47
N GLN A 208 17.28 7.61 0.88
CA GLN A 208 18.65 7.17 1.20
C GLN A 208 19.10 7.65 2.58
N GLU A 209 18.95 8.94 2.88
CA GLU A 209 19.36 9.52 4.16
C GLU A 209 18.72 8.78 5.35
N LEU A 210 17.42 8.48 5.25
CA LEU A 210 16.70 7.75 6.30
C LEU A 210 17.20 6.30 6.45
N ARG A 211 17.60 5.64 5.36
CA ARG A 211 18.12 4.26 5.42
C ARG A 211 19.51 4.21 6.05
N GLU A 212 20.37 5.16 5.72
CA GLU A 212 21.72 5.26 6.28
C GLU A 212 21.68 5.54 7.78
N GLN A 213 20.86 6.50 8.21
CA GLN A 213 20.68 6.82 9.63
C GLN A 213 20.17 5.61 10.43
N ARG A 214 19.27 4.80 9.85
CA ARG A 214 18.75 3.58 10.49
C ARG A 214 19.78 2.44 10.57
N ALA A 215 20.55 2.22 9.50
CA ALA A 215 21.60 1.20 9.49
C ALA A 215 22.70 1.53 10.52
N PHE A 216 23.03 2.81 10.65
CA PHE A 216 23.97 3.31 11.64
C PHE A 216 23.52 3.06 13.08
N LEU A 217 22.26 3.36 13.41
CA LEU A 217 21.70 3.11 14.75
C LEU A 217 21.69 1.61 15.11
N ALA A 218 21.35 0.74 14.15
CA ALA A 218 21.36 -0.71 14.38
C ALA A 218 22.78 -1.26 14.62
N ALA A 219 23.78 -0.79 13.87
CA ALA A 219 25.17 -1.20 14.03
C ALA A 219 25.75 -0.75 15.38
N ILE A 220 25.51 0.51 15.78
CA ILE A 220 25.94 1.03 17.08
C ILE A 220 25.41 0.18 18.22
N GLY A 221 24.15 -0.27 18.16
CA GLY A 221 23.61 -1.02 19.28
C GLY A 221 24.13 -2.44 19.41
N HIS A 222 24.59 -3.06 18.32
CA HIS A 222 25.34 -4.32 18.42
C HIS A 222 26.71 -4.09 19.07
N ASP A 223 27.40 -3.04 18.64
CA ASP A 223 28.78 -2.76 19.06
C ASP A 223 28.87 -2.21 20.48
N LEU A 224 27.81 -1.58 20.99
CA LEU A 224 27.72 -1.14 22.39
C LEU A 224 27.32 -2.30 23.33
N ARG A 225 26.55 -3.29 22.86
CA ARG A 225 26.11 -4.41 23.71
C ARG A 225 27.28 -5.29 24.16
N THR A 226 28.24 -5.51 23.27
CA THR A 226 29.41 -6.37 23.51
C THR A 226 30.32 -5.89 24.65
N PRO A 227 30.81 -4.62 24.67
CA PRO A 227 31.64 -4.12 25.75
C PRO A 227 30.86 -3.98 27.07
N ILE A 228 29.56 -3.64 27.04
CA ILE A 228 28.73 -3.59 28.26
C ILE A 228 28.63 -4.98 28.89
N GLY A 229 28.42 -6.02 28.07
CA GLY A 229 28.42 -7.41 28.54
C GLY A 229 29.74 -7.83 29.18
N ALA A 230 30.88 -7.41 28.61
CA ALA A 230 32.21 -7.68 29.15
C ALA A 230 32.46 -6.95 30.48
N ILE A 231 32.04 -5.68 30.61
CA ILE A 231 32.13 -4.89 31.85
C ILE A 231 31.30 -5.54 32.96
N LEU A 232 30.07 -6.00 32.64
CA LEU A 232 29.21 -6.71 33.59
C LEU A 232 29.83 -8.03 34.05
N SER A 233 30.38 -8.81 33.11
CA SER A 233 31.07 -10.07 33.46
C SER A 233 32.26 -9.82 34.39
N GLY A 234 33.13 -8.85 34.06
CA GLY A 234 34.30 -8.51 34.89
C GLY A 234 33.94 -7.94 36.26
N ALA A 235 32.84 -7.21 36.37
CA ALA A 235 32.31 -6.76 37.67
C ALA A 235 31.84 -7.94 38.53
N THR A 236 31.33 -9.01 37.91
CA THR A 236 30.91 -10.22 38.61
C THR A 236 32.11 -10.94 39.24
N ASP A 237 33.26 -10.96 38.55
CA ASP A 237 34.51 -11.55 39.05
C ASP A 237 35.11 -10.76 40.23
N LEU A 238 34.93 -9.44 40.25
CA LEU A 238 35.40 -8.56 41.32
C LEU A 238 34.62 -8.69 42.64
N ARG A 239 33.45 -9.36 42.64
CA ARG A 239 32.66 -9.63 43.85
C ARG A 239 33.35 -10.56 44.86
N GLY A 240 34.40 -11.27 44.45
CA GLY A 240 35.24 -12.08 45.35
C GLY A 240 36.21 -11.27 46.22
N GLY A 241 36.47 -9.99 45.90
CA GLY A 241 37.50 -9.15 46.53
C GLY A 241 37.13 -8.54 47.89
N ASP A 242 37.97 -7.60 48.34
CA ASP A 242 37.82 -6.86 49.62
C ASP A 242 36.54 -6.00 49.67
N VAL A 243 36.09 -5.55 50.85
CA VAL A 243 34.80 -4.84 51.02
C VAL A 243 34.63 -3.65 50.07
N GLY A 244 35.68 -2.85 49.85
CA GLY A 244 35.67 -1.75 48.89
C GLY A 244 35.65 -2.18 47.41
N MET A 245 36.24 -3.33 47.08
CA MET A 245 36.18 -3.90 45.73
C MET A 245 34.79 -4.47 45.43
N ARG A 246 34.12 -5.07 46.42
CA ARG A 246 32.72 -5.51 46.27
C ARG A 246 31.77 -4.35 46.02
N GLN A 247 31.94 -3.25 46.77
CA GLN A 247 31.09 -2.06 46.59
C GLN A 247 31.32 -1.41 45.22
N ASN A 248 32.57 -1.32 44.75
CA ASN A 248 32.88 -0.85 43.40
C ASN A 248 32.36 -1.81 42.32
N ALA A 249 32.44 -3.12 42.54
CA ALA A 249 31.89 -4.13 41.63
C ALA A 249 30.37 -4.04 41.51
N GLU A 250 29.66 -3.79 42.62
CA GLU A 250 28.22 -3.54 42.63
C GLU A 250 27.88 -2.27 41.85
N LEU A 251 28.59 -1.17 42.07
CA LEU A 251 28.38 0.08 41.32
C LEU A 251 28.63 -0.09 39.81
N ILE A 252 29.66 -0.83 39.41
CA ILE A 252 29.93 -1.12 37.99
C ILE A 252 28.84 -2.02 37.40
N THR A 253 28.36 -3.00 38.17
CA THR A 253 27.27 -3.89 37.76
C THR A 253 25.98 -3.10 37.54
N ASP A 254 25.63 -2.23 38.47
CA ASP A 254 24.42 -1.40 38.40
C ASP A 254 24.49 -0.41 37.23
N ALA A 255 25.64 0.24 37.03
CA ALA A 255 25.86 1.13 35.90
C ALA A 255 25.81 0.38 34.54
N GLY A 256 26.39 -0.82 34.48
CA GLY A 256 26.35 -1.68 33.29
C GLY A 256 24.94 -2.16 32.96
N LEU A 257 24.15 -2.55 33.97
CA LEU A 257 22.76 -2.97 33.80
C LEU A 257 21.88 -1.79 33.35
N MET A 258 22.10 -0.60 33.90
CA MET A 258 21.43 0.61 33.48
C MET A 258 21.74 0.94 32.01
N MET A 259 23.02 0.93 31.61
CA MET A 259 23.42 1.17 30.21
C MET A 259 22.84 0.12 29.25
N LYS A 260 22.83 -1.15 29.64
CA LYS A 260 22.21 -2.22 28.84
C LYS A 260 20.71 -1.95 28.64
N SER A 261 20.00 -1.54 29.70
CA SER A 261 18.58 -1.21 29.60
C SER A 261 18.33 -0.01 28.68
N LEU A 262 19.12 1.06 28.81
CA LEU A 262 19.00 2.25 27.94
C LEU A 262 19.25 1.90 26.47
N LEU A 263 20.22 1.02 26.22
CA LEU A 263 20.56 0.56 24.88
C LEU A 263 19.44 -0.30 24.28
N ASP A 264 18.94 -1.26 25.06
CA ASP A 264 17.84 -2.12 24.63
C ASP A 264 16.57 -1.27 24.37
N ASP A 265 16.27 -0.27 25.22
CA ASP A 265 15.18 0.70 25.01
C ASP A 265 15.34 1.48 23.70
N LEU A 266 16.54 2.01 23.43
CA LEU A 266 16.82 2.79 22.21
C LEU A 266 16.68 1.93 20.95
N LEU A 267 17.15 0.68 21.00
CA LEU A 267 17.02 -0.27 19.91
C LEU A 267 15.56 -0.71 19.69
N ASP A 268 14.81 -0.95 20.76
CA ASP A 268 13.38 -1.26 20.68
C ASP A 268 12.63 -0.07 20.07
N HIS A 269 12.90 1.16 20.50
CA HIS A 269 12.31 2.37 19.91
C HIS A 269 12.62 2.48 18.41
N SER A 270 13.87 2.26 18.00
CA SER A 270 14.29 2.28 16.60
C SER A 270 13.61 1.18 15.75
N ARG A 271 13.43 -0.03 16.30
CA ARG A 271 12.74 -1.13 15.62
C ARG A 271 11.25 -0.86 15.44
N ILE A 272 10.61 -0.25 16.45
CA ILE A 272 9.21 0.15 16.42
C ILE A 272 8.98 1.23 15.36
N GLU A 273 9.77 2.31 15.34
CA GLU A 273 9.65 3.37 14.33
C GLU A 273 9.90 2.87 12.90
N ALA A 274 10.72 1.84 12.75
CA ALA A 274 10.99 1.21 11.45
C ALA A 274 9.89 0.22 11.02
N GLY A 275 8.88 -0.06 11.84
CA GLY A 275 7.84 -1.06 11.58
C GLY A 275 8.38 -2.51 11.53
N ARG A 276 9.55 -2.78 12.12
CA ARG A 276 10.22 -4.08 12.07
C ARG A 276 10.12 -4.89 13.36
N MET A 277 9.32 -4.42 14.32
CA MET A 277 9.11 -5.16 15.57
C MET A 277 8.01 -6.21 15.37
N THR A 278 8.36 -7.48 15.53
CA THR A 278 7.42 -8.60 15.45
C THR A 278 7.02 -9.05 16.85
N ILE A 279 5.73 -9.26 17.06
CA ILE A 279 5.16 -9.82 18.29
C ILE A 279 5.13 -11.35 18.14
N GLU A 280 5.68 -12.07 19.11
CA GLU A 280 5.71 -13.54 19.08
C GLU A 280 4.54 -14.10 19.88
N VAL A 281 3.54 -14.67 19.21
CA VAL A 281 2.34 -15.22 19.85
C VAL A 281 2.59 -16.68 20.24
N LYS A 282 2.64 -16.96 21.55
CA LYS A 282 2.82 -18.31 22.11
C LYS A 282 1.81 -18.60 23.21
N ASP A 283 1.50 -19.88 23.43
CA ASP A 283 0.73 -20.34 24.58
C ASP A 283 1.55 -20.17 25.88
N PHE A 284 0.94 -19.62 26.93
CA PHE A 284 1.58 -19.51 28.23
C PHE A 284 0.59 -19.48 29.40
N ASP A 285 1.10 -19.83 30.59
CA ASP A 285 0.35 -19.71 31.84
C ASP A 285 0.42 -18.26 32.37
N LEU A 286 -0.68 -17.52 32.19
CA LEU A 286 -0.79 -16.12 32.60
C LEU A 286 -0.66 -15.95 34.11
N ARG A 287 -1.25 -16.87 34.90
CA ARG A 287 -1.20 -16.80 36.37
C ARG A 287 0.22 -17.01 36.86
N GLN A 288 0.95 -17.96 36.26
CA GLN A 288 2.36 -18.19 36.55
C GLN A 288 3.21 -16.97 36.17
N MET A 289 2.97 -16.38 34.99
CA MET A 289 3.69 -15.18 34.54
C MET A 289 3.48 -14.02 35.51
N LEU A 290 2.25 -13.77 35.95
CA LEU A 290 1.92 -12.72 36.92
C LEU A 290 2.60 -12.96 38.28
N ALA A 291 2.57 -14.20 38.78
CA ALA A 291 3.21 -14.58 40.03
C ALA A 291 4.72 -14.36 39.99
N GLN A 292 5.39 -14.80 38.92
CA GLN A 292 6.83 -14.60 38.70
C GLN A 292 7.19 -13.11 38.61
N THR A 293 6.37 -12.32 37.91
CA THR A 293 6.59 -10.88 37.75
C THR A 293 6.53 -10.16 39.09
N LEU A 294 5.52 -10.43 39.92
CA LEU A 294 5.38 -9.81 41.24
C LEU A 294 6.41 -10.29 42.26
N GLN A 295 6.87 -11.54 42.16
CA GLN A 295 7.90 -12.08 43.06
C GLN A 295 9.20 -11.27 42.99
N LEU A 296 9.56 -10.75 41.80
CA LEU A 296 10.74 -9.92 41.60
C LEU A 296 10.70 -8.64 42.46
N TRP A 297 9.53 -8.07 42.67
CA TRP A 297 9.36 -6.77 43.33
C TRP A 297 9.08 -6.86 44.84
N ARG A 298 8.78 -8.06 45.37
CA ARG A 298 8.46 -8.24 46.81
C ARG A 298 9.57 -7.76 47.73
N ALA A 299 10.81 -8.21 47.49
CA ALA A 299 11.95 -7.84 48.34
C ALA A 299 12.17 -6.32 48.38
N GLN A 300 11.99 -5.64 47.25
CA GLN A 300 12.14 -4.19 47.16
C GLN A 300 10.96 -3.44 47.82
N ALA A 301 9.74 -3.97 47.72
CA ALA A 301 8.57 -3.44 48.42
C ALA A 301 8.73 -3.57 49.94
N ASP A 302 9.15 -4.74 50.42
CA ASP A 302 9.39 -5.00 51.85
C ASP A 302 10.50 -4.09 52.40
N ALA A 303 11.60 -3.93 51.65
CA ALA A 303 12.71 -3.03 52.03
C ALA A 303 12.27 -1.56 52.13
N LYS A 304 11.31 -1.12 51.31
CA LYS A 304 10.71 0.23 51.39
C LYS A 304 9.52 0.31 52.37
N GLY A 305 9.07 -0.80 52.95
CA GLY A 305 7.86 -0.84 53.78
C GLY A 305 6.54 -0.62 53.01
N LEU A 306 6.53 -0.85 51.69
CA LEU A 306 5.35 -0.72 50.83
C LEU A 306 4.52 -2.00 50.84
N ARG A 307 3.19 -1.88 50.83
CA ARG A 307 2.30 -3.04 50.68
C ARG A 307 2.08 -3.36 49.20
N LEU A 308 2.68 -4.43 48.70
CA LEU A 308 2.44 -4.94 47.35
C LEU A 308 1.28 -5.94 47.34
N ARG A 309 0.21 -5.65 46.59
CA ARG A 309 -1.02 -6.46 46.52
C ARG A 309 -1.33 -6.90 45.09
N ILE A 310 -1.96 -8.06 44.97
CA ILE A 310 -2.54 -8.55 43.72
C ILE A 310 -4.01 -8.89 43.94
N GLU A 311 -4.88 -8.40 43.06
CA GLU A 311 -6.33 -8.63 43.11
C GLU A 311 -6.81 -9.24 41.78
N GLY A 312 -7.77 -10.17 41.83
CA GLY A 312 -8.40 -10.75 40.64
C GLY A 312 -7.58 -11.80 39.88
N ALA A 313 -6.32 -12.05 40.24
CA ALA A 313 -5.47 -13.04 39.55
C ALA A 313 -5.97 -14.49 39.60
N ALA A 314 -6.75 -14.86 40.63
CA ALA A 314 -7.39 -16.18 40.69
C ALA A 314 -8.53 -16.35 39.67
N LEU A 315 -9.13 -15.23 39.23
CA LEU A 315 -10.20 -15.18 38.23
C LEU A 315 -9.65 -15.03 36.80
N ALA A 316 -8.37 -14.66 36.66
CA ALA A 316 -7.71 -14.57 35.37
C ALA A 316 -7.65 -15.94 34.68
N PRO A 317 -7.76 -16.02 33.34
CA PRO A 317 -7.58 -17.26 32.60
C PRO A 317 -6.20 -17.84 32.85
N ARG A 318 -6.09 -19.17 32.88
CA ARG A 318 -4.81 -19.83 33.10
C ARG A 318 -3.96 -19.81 31.83
N MET A 319 -4.51 -20.31 30.72
CA MET A 319 -3.81 -20.40 29.44
C MET A 319 -4.31 -19.35 28.47
N VAL A 320 -3.38 -18.56 27.92
CA VAL A 320 -3.65 -17.54 26.89
C VAL A 320 -2.56 -17.57 25.84
N LYS A 321 -2.86 -17.09 24.63
CA LYS A 321 -1.87 -16.87 23.56
C LYS A 321 -1.44 -15.41 23.54
N GLY A 322 -0.14 -15.18 23.44
CA GLY A 322 0.41 -13.84 23.32
C GLY A 322 1.91 -13.81 23.55
N ASP A 323 2.48 -12.61 23.54
CA ASP A 323 3.92 -12.42 23.74
C ASP A 323 4.25 -12.20 25.22
N VAL A 324 4.62 -13.30 25.89
CA VAL A 324 4.98 -13.32 27.31
C VAL A 324 6.08 -12.31 27.63
N ILE A 325 7.05 -12.18 26.74
CA ILE A 325 8.24 -11.34 26.96
C ILE A 325 7.82 -9.87 26.95
N ARG A 326 6.99 -9.47 25.97
CA ARG A 326 6.51 -8.09 25.85
C ARG A 326 5.51 -7.70 26.93
N ILE A 327 4.56 -8.58 27.24
CA ILE A 327 3.62 -8.32 28.34
C ILE A 327 4.39 -8.15 29.65
N ARG A 328 5.37 -9.02 29.93
CA ARG A 328 6.24 -8.89 31.10
C ARG A 328 7.07 -7.61 31.08
N GLN A 329 7.58 -7.19 29.92
CA GLN A 329 8.33 -5.94 29.74
C GLN A 329 7.45 -4.73 30.11
N VAL A 330 6.22 -4.66 29.60
CA VAL A 330 5.26 -3.60 29.92
C VAL A 330 4.95 -3.59 31.43
N LEU A 331 4.60 -4.74 32.02
CA LEU A 331 4.25 -4.83 33.44
C LEU A 331 5.43 -4.46 34.35
N ASN A 332 6.64 -4.94 34.05
CA ASN A 332 7.84 -4.60 34.84
C ASN A 332 8.16 -3.12 34.78
N ASN A 333 7.97 -2.48 33.63
CA ASN A 333 8.20 -1.06 33.50
C ASN A 333 7.20 -0.24 34.33
N LEU A 334 5.91 -0.60 34.30
CA LEU A 334 4.88 0.06 35.11
C LEU A 334 5.08 -0.18 36.61
N LEU A 335 5.40 -1.41 37.02
CA LEU A 335 5.70 -1.76 38.42
C LEU A 335 6.96 -1.05 38.93
N SER A 336 8.01 -1.00 38.11
CA SER A 336 9.25 -0.26 38.42
C SER A 336 8.95 1.23 38.67
N ASN A 337 8.14 1.86 37.81
CA ASN A 337 7.73 3.25 38.00
C ASN A 337 6.90 3.43 39.29
N ALA A 338 5.92 2.56 39.55
CA ALA A 338 5.15 2.62 40.79
C ALA A 338 6.05 2.48 42.04
N MET A 339 7.00 1.54 42.02
CA MET A 339 7.98 1.30 43.08
C MET A 339 8.94 2.48 43.28
N LYS A 340 9.30 3.15 42.18
CA LYS A 340 10.22 4.29 42.16
C LYS A 340 9.58 5.54 42.78
N PHE A 341 8.32 5.84 42.44
CA PHE A 341 7.66 7.08 42.83
C PHE A 341 6.80 6.97 44.11
N THR A 342 6.52 5.77 44.59
CA THR A 342 5.80 5.57 45.85
C THR A 342 6.78 5.43 47.00
N GLU A 343 6.74 6.36 47.96
CA GLU A 343 7.58 6.32 49.17
C GLU A 343 6.87 5.60 50.33
N THR A 344 5.57 5.83 50.51
CA THR A 344 4.76 5.18 51.54
C THR A 344 3.41 4.73 50.98
N GLY A 345 2.82 3.69 51.58
CA GLY A 345 1.48 3.21 51.22
C GLY A 345 1.48 1.84 50.53
N ALA A 346 0.85 1.74 49.36
CA ALA A 346 0.61 0.46 48.69
C ALA A 346 0.67 0.57 47.16
N ILE A 347 1.06 -0.54 46.54
CA ILE A 347 0.99 -0.74 45.09
C ILE A 347 0.12 -1.97 44.85
N THR A 348 -0.92 -1.83 44.02
CA THR A 348 -1.89 -2.90 43.76
C THR A 348 -1.91 -3.21 42.27
N LEU A 349 -1.66 -4.47 41.91
CA LEU A 349 -1.92 -5.00 40.57
C LEU A 349 -3.31 -5.64 40.56
N ARG A 350 -4.27 -5.02 39.89
CA ARG A 350 -5.59 -5.62 39.65
C ARG A 350 -5.62 -6.26 38.28
N VAL A 351 -6.09 -7.49 38.22
CA VAL A 351 -6.30 -8.23 36.98
C VAL A 351 -7.78 -8.51 36.84
N GLN A 352 -8.40 -8.01 35.78
CA GLN A 352 -9.76 -8.38 35.41
C GLN A 352 -9.71 -9.09 34.07
N ALA A 353 -10.56 -10.09 33.93
CA ALA A 353 -10.68 -10.87 32.71
C ALA A 353 -12.14 -11.18 32.45
N TRP A 354 -12.57 -11.01 31.21
CA TRP A 354 -13.88 -11.46 30.76
C TRP A 354 -13.74 -12.22 29.43
N PRO A 355 -14.54 -13.27 29.21
CA PRO A 355 -14.56 -13.98 27.95
C PRO A 355 -15.11 -13.07 26.84
N GLU A 356 -14.51 -13.14 25.66
CA GLU A 356 -14.90 -12.41 24.46
C GLU A 356 -14.99 -13.42 23.29
N GLU A 357 -16.09 -13.38 22.54
CA GLU A 357 -16.36 -14.32 21.45
C GLU A 357 -15.60 -13.92 20.17
N PRO A 358 -15.05 -14.87 19.39
CA PRO A 358 -15.36 -16.31 19.39
C PRO A 358 -14.44 -17.20 20.24
N ALA A 359 -13.31 -16.71 20.78
CA ALA A 359 -12.39 -17.54 21.58
C ALA A 359 -11.29 -16.75 22.34
N SER A 360 -11.55 -15.52 22.78
CA SER A 360 -10.56 -14.65 23.43
C SER A 360 -10.94 -14.29 24.87
N TYR A 361 -9.99 -13.69 25.57
CA TYR A 361 -10.20 -13.02 26.84
C TYR A 361 -9.77 -11.57 26.69
N ALA A 362 -10.68 -10.65 26.98
CA ALA A 362 -10.31 -9.27 27.23
C ALA A 362 -9.82 -9.16 28.67
N LEU A 363 -8.61 -8.64 28.81
CA LEU A 363 -7.83 -8.58 30.03
C LEU A 363 -7.46 -7.13 30.32
N THR A 364 -7.60 -6.74 31.58
CA THR A 364 -7.04 -5.47 32.06
C THR A 364 -6.07 -5.72 33.19
N PHE A 365 -4.87 -5.15 33.05
CA PHE A 365 -3.86 -5.06 34.10
C PHE A 365 -3.81 -3.61 34.58
N GLU A 366 -4.34 -3.38 35.79
CA GLU A 366 -4.33 -2.07 36.42
C GLU A 366 -3.26 -2.04 37.52
N ILE A 367 -2.22 -1.23 37.33
CA ILE A 367 -1.22 -0.94 38.36
C ILE A 367 -1.64 0.38 39.02
N ALA A 368 -2.09 0.29 40.27
CA ALA A 368 -2.47 1.44 41.08
C ALA A 368 -1.45 1.67 42.19
N ASP A 369 -0.92 2.88 42.31
CA ASP A 369 0.00 3.32 43.35
C ASP A 369 -0.60 4.44 44.20
N THR A 370 -0.08 4.62 45.42
CA THR A 370 -0.43 5.71 46.34
C THR A 370 0.63 6.80 46.38
N GLY A 371 1.35 7.00 45.27
CA GLY A 371 2.43 7.97 45.16
C GLY A 371 1.94 9.43 45.02
N PRO A 372 2.81 10.35 44.59
CA PRO A 372 2.51 11.78 44.54
C PRO A 372 1.49 12.17 43.46
N GLY A 373 1.13 11.26 42.55
CA GLY A 373 0.29 11.57 41.40
C GLY A 373 0.95 12.54 40.40
N MET A 374 0.22 12.95 39.37
CA MET A 374 0.70 13.80 38.28
C MET A 374 -0.27 14.94 37.97
N THR A 375 0.25 16.10 37.55
CA THR A 375 -0.54 17.23 37.04
C THR A 375 -1.05 16.97 35.62
N GLN A 376 -2.01 17.77 35.12
CA GLN A 376 -2.48 17.64 33.74
C GLN A 376 -1.36 17.84 32.70
N ASP A 377 -0.46 18.81 32.93
CA ASP A 377 0.67 19.08 32.03
C ASP A 377 1.69 17.93 32.00
N GLN A 378 1.84 17.22 33.13
CA GLN A 378 2.66 16.01 33.22
C GLN A 378 1.99 14.84 32.48
N LEU A 379 0.66 14.68 32.61
CA LEU A 379 -0.09 13.63 31.91
C LEU A 379 -0.06 13.80 30.39
N ALA A 380 -0.17 15.05 29.89
CA ALA A 380 -0.16 15.35 28.46
C ALA A 380 1.16 14.96 27.77
N ARG A 381 2.27 14.99 28.52
CA ARG A 381 3.63 14.74 28.01
C ARG A 381 4.20 13.39 28.40
N LEU A 382 3.46 12.61 29.20
CA LEU A 382 3.94 11.38 29.83
C LEU A 382 4.49 10.32 28.86
N PHE A 383 3.94 10.26 27.66
CA PHE A 383 4.31 9.28 26.64
C PHE A 383 5.15 9.87 25.50
N THR A 384 5.61 11.11 25.64
CA THR A 384 6.51 11.74 24.67
C THR A 384 7.93 11.17 24.86
N PRO A 385 8.54 10.58 23.82
CA PRO A 385 9.90 10.06 23.92
C PRO A 385 10.89 11.15 24.38
N PHE A 386 11.82 10.79 25.26
CA PHE A 386 12.89 11.67 25.77
C PHE A 386 12.42 12.92 26.54
N ASP A 387 11.13 13.09 26.84
CA ASP A 387 10.68 14.22 27.63
C ASP A 387 11.01 13.99 29.13
N GLN A 388 12.14 14.57 29.54
CA GLN A 388 12.63 14.58 30.92
C GLN A 388 12.56 15.99 31.55
N THR A 389 11.77 16.90 30.96
CA THR A 389 11.90 18.34 31.25
C THR A 389 11.55 18.74 32.68
N ALA A 390 12.27 19.78 33.12
CA ALA A 390 12.55 20.24 34.47
C ALA A 390 11.32 20.57 35.35
N GLU A 391 11.51 20.42 36.67
CA GLU A 391 10.56 20.63 37.79
C GLU A 391 9.73 19.42 38.26
N GLY A 392 9.98 18.22 37.73
CA GLY A 392 9.35 16.97 38.18
C GLY A 392 10.26 16.02 38.97
N VAL A 393 9.66 15.22 39.86
CA VAL A 393 10.25 14.19 40.75
C VAL A 393 11.21 13.20 40.03
N THR A 394 11.16 13.10 38.71
CA THR A 394 11.99 12.24 37.84
C THR A 394 13.48 12.59 37.81
N ALA A 395 13.87 13.86 38.06
CA ALA A 395 15.28 14.26 38.08
C ALA A 395 16.09 13.60 39.21
N ARG A 396 15.42 13.18 40.30
CA ARG A 396 16.07 12.55 41.47
C ARG A 396 16.35 11.06 41.30
N TYR A 397 15.70 10.40 40.35
CA TYR A 397 15.63 8.93 40.33
C TYR A 397 16.07 8.28 39.00
N GLY A 398 16.54 9.04 38.00
CA GLY A 398 17.24 8.54 36.78
C GLY A 398 16.44 7.60 35.85
N GLY A 399 16.30 7.94 34.57
CA GLY A 399 15.66 7.04 33.58
C GLY A 399 15.76 7.59 32.15
N SER A 400 15.62 6.73 31.13
CA SER A 400 15.69 7.11 29.69
C SER A 400 14.61 8.10 29.27
N GLY A 401 13.44 8.10 29.95
CA GLY A 401 12.22 8.72 29.42
C GLY A 401 11.64 7.97 28.20
N LEU A 402 12.20 6.82 27.83
CA LEU A 402 11.73 5.99 26.71
C LEU A 402 10.73 4.92 27.17
N GLY A 403 10.86 4.44 28.41
CA GLY A 403 10.11 3.29 28.90
C GLY A 403 8.60 3.40 28.66
N LEU A 404 7.93 4.49 29.07
CA LEU A 404 6.48 4.60 28.94
C LEU A 404 6.03 4.70 27.47
N ALA A 405 6.81 5.38 26.63
CA ALA A 405 6.56 5.44 25.19
C ALA A 405 6.69 4.05 24.53
N ILE A 406 7.72 3.29 24.90
CA ILE A 406 7.89 1.90 24.45
C ILE A 406 6.75 1.02 24.95
N SER A 407 6.37 1.12 26.23
CA SER A 407 5.25 0.34 26.78
C SER A 407 3.93 0.61 26.06
N ARG A 408 3.66 1.87 25.69
CA ARG A 408 2.46 2.23 24.90
C ARG A 408 2.54 1.58 23.52
N ASN A 409 3.65 1.77 22.80
CA ASN A 409 3.80 1.21 21.46
C ASN A 409 3.77 -0.32 21.46
N LEU A 410 4.38 -1.00 22.43
CA LEU A 410 4.29 -2.45 22.60
C LEU A 410 2.86 -2.91 22.84
N THR A 411 2.12 -2.17 23.67
CA THR A 411 0.72 -2.47 23.94
C THR A 411 -0.12 -2.30 22.66
N ASP A 412 0.12 -1.24 21.89
CA ASP A 412 -0.56 -0.98 20.62
C ASP A 412 -0.22 -2.06 19.57
N LEU A 413 1.04 -2.50 19.50
CA LEU A 413 1.48 -3.61 18.62
C LEU A 413 0.84 -4.95 19.01
N MET A 414 0.53 -5.16 20.29
CA MET A 414 -0.23 -6.32 20.77
C MET A 414 -1.76 -6.14 20.60
N GLY A 415 -2.22 -5.12 19.88
CA GLY A 415 -3.64 -4.84 19.65
C GLY A 415 -4.37 -4.30 20.89
N GLY A 416 -3.63 -3.86 21.91
CA GLY A 416 -4.16 -3.36 23.17
C GLY A 416 -4.22 -1.84 23.27
N ARG A 417 -4.41 -1.35 24.50
CA ARG A 417 -4.26 0.06 24.85
C ARG A 417 -3.69 0.26 26.24
N LEU A 418 -2.71 1.15 26.37
CA LEU A 418 -2.20 1.63 27.65
C LEU A 418 -2.79 3.02 27.97
N THR A 419 -3.48 3.14 29.10
CA THR A 419 -4.06 4.40 29.58
C THR A 419 -3.59 4.71 31.00
N VAL A 420 -3.68 5.99 31.39
CA VAL A 420 -3.31 6.46 32.72
C VAL A 420 -4.40 7.38 33.28
N ARG A 421 -4.67 7.24 34.58
CA ARG A 421 -5.43 8.20 35.38
C ARG A 421 -4.61 8.54 36.61
N SER A 422 -4.44 9.82 36.91
CA SER A 422 -3.65 10.26 38.05
C SER A 422 -4.24 11.54 38.61
N THR A 423 -4.10 11.73 39.92
CA THR A 423 -4.51 12.96 40.60
C THR A 423 -3.41 13.35 41.57
N PRO A 424 -2.94 14.61 41.57
CA PRO A 424 -1.89 15.06 42.49
C PRO A 424 -2.24 14.73 43.94
N GLY A 425 -1.31 14.10 44.65
CA GLY A 425 -1.42 13.67 46.04
C GLY A 425 -2.24 12.39 46.29
N GLN A 426 -2.87 11.79 45.27
CA GLN A 426 -3.71 10.59 45.42
C GLN A 426 -3.15 9.35 44.70
N GLY A 427 -1.99 9.48 44.05
CA GLY A 427 -1.33 8.41 43.29
C GLY A 427 -1.77 8.31 41.84
N SER A 428 -1.30 7.26 41.16
CA SER A 428 -1.57 7.02 39.75
C SER A 428 -2.10 5.61 39.49
N ARG A 429 -2.78 5.47 38.36
CA ARG A 429 -3.39 4.23 37.90
C ARG A 429 -3.10 4.04 36.42
N PHE A 430 -2.25 3.07 36.11
CA PHE A 430 -1.93 2.68 34.74
C PHE A 430 -2.72 1.44 34.37
N THR A 431 -3.47 1.50 33.28
CA THR A 431 -4.33 0.39 32.82
C THR A 431 -3.88 -0.07 31.45
N VAL A 432 -3.38 -1.30 31.37
CA VAL A 432 -3.09 -2.02 30.12
C VAL A 432 -4.30 -2.87 29.79
N SER A 433 -4.90 -2.67 28.63
CA SER A 433 -6.00 -3.48 28.11
C SER A 433 -5.50 -4.31 26.95
N LEU A 434 -5.69 -5.63 26.98
CA LEU A 434 -5.26 -6.57 25.95
C LEU A 434 -6.38 -7.56 25.65
N VAL A 435 -6.50 -7.96 24.40
CA VAL A 435 -7.34 -9.09 23.99
C VAL A 435 -6.41 -10.25 23.67
N LEU A 436 -6.42 -11.29 24.50
CA LEU A 436 -5.57 -12.47 24.31
C LEU A 436 -6.43 -13.68 23.94
N PRO A 437 -6.13 -14.39 22.83
CA PRO A 437 -6.81 -15.63 22.51
C PRO A 437 -6.65 -16.68 23.61
N ARG A 438 -7.58 -17.63 23.69
CA ARG A 438 -7.47 -18.80 24.57
C ARG A 438 -6.24 -19.62 24.22
N GLY A 439 -5.46 -19.96 25.23
CA GLY A 439 -4.29 -20.83 25.09
C GLY A 439 -4.66 -22.29 25.23
N GLU A 440 -3.96 -23.15 24.50
CA GLU A 440 -4.04 -24.59 24.67
C GLU A 440 -3.28 -25.01 25.93
N ALA A 441 -3.83 -25.97 26.67
CA ALA A 441 -3.14 -26.52 27.83
C ALA A 441 -1.87 -27.22 27.35
N ILE A 442 -0.70 -26.65 27.68
CA ILE A 442 0.56 -27.37 27.61
C ILE A 442 0.42 -28.49 28.63
N ALA A 443 0.12 -29.70 28.15
CA ALA A 443 0.24 -30.90 28.97
C ALA A 443 1.67 -30.86 29.54
N PRO A 444 1.86 -31.02 30.87
CA PRO A 444 3.22 -31.15 31.39
C PRO A 444 3.92 -32.22 30.55
N PRO A 445 5.19 -32.03 30.16
CA PRO A 445 5.91 -33.10 29.51
C PRO A 445 5.73 -34.31 30.41
N ILE A 446 5.19 -35.39 29.86
CA ILE A 446 5.19 -36.68 30.53
C ILE A 446 6.68 -36.96 30.70
N GLU A 447 7.24 -36.62 31.86
CA GLU A 447 8.45 -37.27 32.33
C GLU A 447 8.12 -38.74 32.21
N THR A 448 8.77 -39.40 31.24
CA THR A 448 8.79 -40.85 31.16
C THR A 448 9.23 -41.31 32.54
N VAL A 449 8.25 -41.71 33.35
CA VAL A 449 8.52 -42.12 34.71
C VAL A 449 9.42 -43.33 34.55
N ASP A 450 10.66 -43.17 34.99
CA ASP A 450 11.62 -44.26 35.08
C ASP A 450 10.92 -45.43 35.79
N GLU A 451 10.56 -46.48 35.03
CA GLU A 451 9.74 -47.59 35.53
C GLU A 451 10.37 -48.21 36.78
N SER A 452 11.69 -48.12 36.89
CA SER A 452 12.50 -48.49 38.05
C SER A 452 12.01 -47.83 39.35
N ARG A 453 11.65 -46.54 39.31
CA ARG A 453 11.12 -45.81 40.49
C ARG A 453 9.67 -46.17 40.78
N LEU A 454 8.89 -46.50 39.75
CA LEU A 454 7.48 -46.88 39.89
C LEU A 454 7.32 -48.29 40.46
N GLU A 455 8.23 -49.21 40.13
CA GLU A 455 8.28 -50.56 40.70
C GLU A 455 8.64 -50.54 42.18
N ILE A 456 9.62 -49.72 42.59
CA ILE A 456 9.97 -49.50 43.99
C ILE A 456 8.77 -48.93 44.77
N ALA A 457 8.05 -47.97 44.18
CA ALA A 457 6.85 -47.39 44.80
C ALA A 457 5.66 -48.37 44.89
N ARG A 458 5.52 -49.30 43.93
CA ARG A 458 4.50 -50.36 43.96
C ARG A 458 4.82 -51.45 44.99
N ALA A 459 6.09 -51.80 45.16
CA ALA A 459 6.54 -52.76 46.17
C ALA A 459 6.30 -52.29 47.62
N LEU A 460 6.16 -50.98 47.83
CA LEU A 460 5.97 -50.37 49.15
C LEU A 460 4.50 -50.10 49.51
N ARG A 461 3.52 -50.42 48.66
CA ARG A 461 2.10 -50.21 48.95
C ARG A 461 1.47 -51.41 49.68
N PRO A 462 0.80 -51.21 50.83
CA PRO A 462 -0.03 -52.25 51.43
C PRO A 462 -1.29 -52.49 50.60
N ALA A 463 -1.65 -53.76 50.40
CA ALA A 463 -2.80 -54.16 49.60
C ALA A 463 -4.12 -53.70 50.25
N VAL A 464 -4.88 -52.86 49.54
CA VAL A 464 -6.30 -52.59 49.83
C VAL A 464 -7.11 -53.02 48.62
N ALA A 465 -8.15 -53.80 48.87
CA ALA A 465 -9.00 -54.44 47.86
C ALA A 465 -9.78 -53.41 47.01
N ALA A 466 -9.87 -53.68 45.71
CA ALA A 466 -10.61 -52.89 44.73
C ALA A 466 -12.13 -53.15 44.82
N PRO A 467 -12.99 -52.15 44.55
CA PRO A 467 -14.43 -52.36 44.37
C PRO A 467 -14.79 -52.69 42.91
N GLU A 468 -15.88 -53.44 42.75
CA GLU A 468 -16.42 -53.99 41.49
C GLU A 468 -17.03 -52.94 40.53
N PRO A 469 -17.13 -53.25 39.21
CA PRO A 469 -17.62 -52.32 38.19
C PRO A 469 -19.15 -52.35 38.01
N VAL A 470 -19.73 -51.18 37.71
CA VAL A 470 -21.16 -50.96 37.39
C VAL A 470 -21.37 -51.02 35.86
N PRO A 471 -22.48 -51.59 35.33
CA PRO A 471 -22.68 -51.78 33.89
C PRO A 471 -23.29 -50.55 33.17
N GLU A 472 -22.92 -50.39 31.88
CA GLU A 472 -23.40 -49.35 30.95
C GLU A 472 -24.89 -49.53 30.53
N PRO A 473 -25.62 -48.44 30.21
CA PRO A 473 -26.91 -48.52 29.54
C PRO A 473 -26.81 -48.42 28.00
N ALA A 474 -27.77 -49.07 27.34
CA ALA A 474 -27.94 -49.31 25.91
C ALA A 474 -28.43 -48.08 25.09
N PRO A 475 -28.38 -48.12 23.73
CA PRO A 475 -28.50 -46.95 22.86
C PRO A 475 -29.95 -46.57 22.50
N VAL A 476 -30.20 -45.27 22.29
CA VAL A 476 -31.49 -44.70 21.86
C VAL A 476 -31.53 -44.49 20.35
N MET A 477 -32.62 -44.93 19.72
CA MET A 477 -32.94 -44.80 18.28
C MET A 477 -33.34 -43.36 17.87
N MET A 478 -32.94 -42.98 16.65
CA MET A 478 -33.35 -41.75 15.94
C MET A 478 -34.77 -41.80 15.37
N ALA A 479 -35.38 -40.62 15.21
CA ALA A 479 -36.55 -40.35 14.39
C ALA A 479 -36.26 -39.18 13.40
N PRO A 480 -36.99 -39.07 12.26
CA PRO A 480 -36.47 -38.54 10.99
C PRO A 480 -36.72 -37.03 10.75
N GLN A 481 -35.92 -36.47 9.82
CA GLN A 481 -35.97 -35.09 9.31
C GLN A 481 -37.11 -34.90 8.27
N PRO A 482 -37.65 -33.67 8.09
CA PRO A 482 -38.58 -33.37 7.00
C PRO A 482 -37.88 -32.85 5.73
N GLU A 483 -38.46 -33.22 4.59
CA GLU A 483 -38.06 -32.97 3.19
C GLU A 483 -38.10 -31.50 2.74
N ALA A 484 -37.24 -31.18 1.78
CA ALA A 484 -37.09 -29.88 1.11
C ALA A 484 -37.94 -29.79 -0.17
N GLU A 485 -38.51 -28.61 -0.45
CA GLU A 485 -39.17 -28.26 -1.71
C GLU A 485 -38.15 -27.72 -2.75
N PRO A 486 -38.36 -27.93 -4.07
CA PRO A 486 -37.41 -27.57 -5.12
C PRO A 486 -37.57 -26.11 -5.60
N GLN A 487 -36.45 -25.42 -5.86
CA GLN A 487 -36.39 -24.12 -6.53
C GLN A 487 -35.83 -24.26 -7.97
N PRO A 488 -36.22 -23.37 -8.91
CA PRO A 488 -35.91 -23.52 -10.34
C PRO A 488 -34.52 -22.96 -10.71
N GLU A 489 -33.85 -23.60 -11.69
CA GLU A 489 -32.54 -23.22 -12.25
C GLU A 489 -32.58 -21.95 -13.13
N PRO A 490 -31.53 -21.11 -13.17
CA PRO A 490 -31.40 -19.99 -14.11
C PRO A 490 -30.58 -20.37 -15.37
N GLU A 491 -30.98 -19.83 -16.53
CA GLU A 491 -30.28 -19.92 -17.83
C GLU A 491 -29.00 -19.04 -17.89
N PRO A 492 -28.02 -19.32 -18.79
CA PRO A 492 -26.74 -18.59 -18.84
C PRO A 492 -26.81 -17.29 -19.67
N ASP A 493 -26.30 -16.19 -19.11
CA ASP A 493 -26.27 -14.85 -19.72
C ASP A 493 -25.02 -14.57 -20.56
N ASP A 494 -25.24 -13.82 -21.66
CA ASP A 494 -24.33 -13.42 -22.74
C ASP A 494 -23.79 -12.00 -22.46
N ASP A 495 -22.58 -11.84 -21.89
CA ASP A 495 -22.10 -10.52 -21.41
C ASP A 495 -20.58 -10.27 -21.64
N ALA A 496 -20.14 -10.31 -22.91
CA ALA A 496 -18.71 -10.28 -23.26
C ALA A 496 -18.10 -8.90 -23.65
N ASP A 497 -18.83 -7.77 -23.55
CA ASP A 497 -18.31 -6.47 -24.08
C ASP A 497 -18.55 -5.23 -23.19
N GLN A 498 -18.83 -5.40 -21.90
CA GLN A 498 -18.95 -4.27 -20.94
C GLN A 498 -17.62 -4.01 -20.19
N PRO A 499 -17.22 -2.74 -19.96
CA PRO A 499 -16.02 -2.41 -19.20
C PRO A 499 -16.19 -2.78 -17.72
N LEU A 500 -15.19 -3.48 -17.15
CA LEU A 500 -15.17 -3.90 -15.75
C LEU A 500 -15.36 -2.71 -14.79
N ARG A 501 -16.41 -2.76 -13.99
CA ARG A 501 -16.76 -1.75 -12.98
C ARG A 501 -16.13 -2.11 -11.64
N LEU A 502 -15.28 -1.22 -11.15
CA LEU A 502 -14.54 -1.41 -9.89
C LEU A 502 -14.94 -0.34 -8.87
N LEU A 503 -15.13 -0.76 -7.62
CA LEU A 503 -15.24 0.17 -6.49
C LEU A 503 -13.93 0.13 -5.68
N VAL A 504 -13.36 1.30 -5.39
CA VAL A 504 -12.16 1.45 -4.56
C VAL A 504 -12.51 2.24 -3.30
N VAL A 505 -12.35 1.61 -2.14
CA VAL A 505 -12.68 2.17 -0.83
C VAL A 505 -11.41 2.25 0.02
N ASP A 506 -11.02 3.47 0.39
CA ASP A 506 -9.89 3.74 1.30
C ASP A 506 -10.10 5.12 1.90
N ASP A 507 -9.76 5.34 3.15
CA ASP A 507 -9.96 6.62 3.83
C ASP A 507 -8.97 7.70 3.38
N HIS A 508 -7.81 7.29 2.88
CA HIS A 508 -6.79 8.19 2.37
C HIS A 508 -6.93 8.41 0.85
N ASP A 509 -7.03 9.66 0.44
CA ASP A 509 -7.16 10.08 -0.96
C ASP A 509 -5.97 9.62 -1.84
N ILE A 510 -4.76 9.64 -1.29
CA ILE A 510 -3.54 9.17 -1.94
C ILE A 510 -3.64 7.68 -2.31
N ASN A 511 -4.17 6.83 -1.43
CA ASN A 511 -4.32 5.40 -1.68
C ASN A 511 -5.37 5.14 -2.76
N ARG A 512 -6.53 5.82 -2.69
CA ARG A 512 -7.57 5.75 -3.73
C ARG A 512 -7.00 6.15 -5.10
N ARG A 513 -6.23 7.23 -5.15
CA ARG A 513 -5.55 7.71 -6.37
C ARG A 513 -4.52 6.69 -6.89
N ALA A 514 -3.77 6.04 -6.01
CA ALA A 514 -2.77 5.05 -6.37
C ALA A 514 -3.41 3.82 -7.02
N ILE A 515 -4.48 3.25 -6.43
CA ILE A 515 -5.21 2.12 -7.00
C ILE A 515 -5.82 2.51 -8.36
N GLN A 516 -6.42 3.71 -8.45
CA GLN A 516 -6.98 4.22 -9.71
C GLN A 516 -5.92 4.31 -10.82
N LEU A 517 -4.76 4.90 -10.55
CA LEU A 517 -3.68 5.02 -11.53
C LEU A 517 -3.12 3.67 -11.99
N ILE A 518 -3.17 2.65 -11.12
CA ILE A 518 -2.70 1.30 -11.43
C ILE A 518 -3.71 0.54 -12.30
N LEU A 519 -5.01 0.63 -12.00
CA LEU A 519 -6.04 -0.19 -12.64
C LEU A 519 -6.73 0.49 -13.85
N GLN A 520 -6.78 1.82 -13.89
CA GLN A 520 -7.41 2.56 -15.00
C GLN A 520 -6.86 2.24 -16.40
N PRO A 521 -5.55 1.95 -16.60
CA PRO A 521 -5.02 1.54 -17.90
C PRO A 521 -5.61 0.22 -18.45
N LEU A 522 -6.30 -0.57 -17.64
CA LEU A 522 -6.95 -1.82 -18.05
C LEU A 522 -8.33 -1.61 -18.69
N GLY A 523 -8.80 -0.36 -18.79
CA GLY A 523 -10.12 -0.05 -19.36
C GLY A 523 -11.29 -0.20 -18.39
N CYS A 524 -11.01 -0.36 -17.09
CA CYS A 524 -12.01 -0.44 -16.04
C CYS A 524 -12.68 0.91 -15.74
N GLU A 525 -13.97 0.90 -15.41
CA GLU A 525 -14.70 2.03 -14.85
C GLU A 525 -14.54 2.04 -13.32
N ILE A 526 -13.79 3.00 -12.77
CA ILE A 526 -13.44 3.03 -11.35
C ILE A 526 -14.24 4.09 -10.59
N THR A 527 -15.05 3.65 -9.64
CA THR A 527 -15.73 4.50 -8.65
C THR A 527 -14.96 4.47 -7.33
N THR A 528 -14.90 5.60 -6.60
CA THR A 528 -14.17 5.69 -5.33
C THR A 528 -15.07 6.07 -4.16
N ALA A 529 -14.84 5.50 -2.97
CA ALA A 529 -15.50 5.87 -1.71
C ALA A 529 -14.46 6.13 -0.62
N ALA A 530 -14.72 7.11 0.26
CA ALA A 530 -13.79 7.55 1.31
C ALA A 530 -13.98 6.82 2.65
N ASP A 531 -15.03 6.02 2.81
CA ASP A 531 -15.32 5.25 4.02
C ASP A 531 -16.31 4.13 3.69
N GLY A 532 -16.57 3.26 4.68
CA GLY A 532 -17.48 2.14 4.54
C GLY A 532 -18.96 2.52 4.36
N LEU A 533 -19.42 3.66 4.89
CA LEU A 533 -20.82 4.09 4.75
C LEU A 533 -21.11 4.58 3.33
N ILE A 534 -20.22 5.40 2.77
CA ILE A 534 -20.29 5.82 1.37
C ILE A 534 -20.17 4.60 0.45
N ALA A 535 -19.31 3.63 0.78
CA ALA A 535 -19.19 2.41 0.00
C ALA A 535 -20.50 1.62 -0.06
N LEU A 536 -21.20 1.45 1.07
CA LEU A 536 -22.50 0.77 1.10
C LEU A 536 -23.54 1.53 0.28
N GLN A 537 -23.62 2.86 0.40
CA GLN A 537 -24.53 3.66 -0.41
C GLN A 537 -24.26 3.48 -1.92
N ARG A 538 -23.00 3.50 -2.34
CA ARG A 538 -22.62 3.26 -3.75
C ARG A 538 -23.00 1.86 -4.22
N CYS A 539 -22.90 0.86 -3.34
CA CYS A 539 -23.28 -0.53 -3.61
C CYS A 539 -24.81 -0.73 -3.71
N GLU A 540 -25.61 0.22 -3.24
CA GLU A 540 -27.07 0.23 -3.46
C GLU A 540 -27.43 0.85 -4.83
N GLU A 541 -26.65 1.84 -5.28
CA GLU A 541 -26.90 2.61 -6.50
C GLU A 541 -26.34 1.95 -7.77
N THR A 542 -25.23 1.22 -7.68
CA THR A 542 -24.48 0.71 -8.84
C THR A 542 -23.96 -0.70 -8.59
N VAL A 543 -24.03 -1.56 -9.59
CA VAL A 543 -23.43 -2.92 -9.54
C VAL A 543 -21.98 -2.87 -9.98
N PHE A 544 -21.11 -3.48 -9.19
CA PHE A 544 -19.68 -3.57 -9.42
C PHE A 544 -19.27 -5.03 -9.65
N ASP A 545 -18.23 -5.22 -10.46
CA ASP A 545 -17.65 -6.53 -10.73
C ASP A 545 -16.66 -6.93 -9.63
N VAL A 546 -15.88 -5.97 -9.10
CA VAL A 546 -14.94 -6.19 -8.00
C VAL A 546 -14.85 -4.96 -7.10
N ILE A 547 -14.73 -5.18 -5.79
CA ILE A 547 -14.56 -4.11 -4.80
C ILE A 547 -13.18 -4.25 -4.14
N PHE A 548 -12.32 -3.23 -4.24
CA PHE A 548 -11.11 -3.09 -3.44
C PHE A 548 -11.45 -2.32 -2.17
N MET A 549 -11.27 -2.96 -1.00
CA MET A 549 -11.71 -2.43 0.28
C MET A 549 -10.53 -2.34 1.25
N ASP A 550 -10.19 -1.13 1.69
CA ASP A 550 -9.26 -0.96 2.79
C ASP A 550 -9.85 -1.58 4.06
N VAL A 551 -9.07 -2.40 4.73
CA VAL A 551 -9.52 -3.10 5.95
C VAL A 551 -9.62 -2.12 7.11
N ARG A 552 -8.75 -1.11 7.17
CA ARG A 552 -8.64 -0.17 8.29
C ARG A 552 -9.11 1.22 7.88
N MET A 553 -10.40 1.48 8.07
CA MET A 553 -11.01 2.79 7.84
C MET A 553 -11.71 3.30 9.11
N PRO A 554 -11.75 4.62 9.35
CA PRO A 554 -12.51 5.22 10.45
C PRO A 554 -14.03 5.06 10.24
N GLU A 555 -14.77 5.19 11.34
CA GLU A 555 -16.24 5.02 11.44
C GLU A 555 -16.74 3.61 11.16
N LEU A 556 -16.60 3.12 9.93
CA LEU A 556 -16.99 1.79 9.51
C LEU A 556 -15.82 1.10 8.82
N ASP A 557 -15.23 0.11 9.49
CA ASP A 557 -14.09 -0.62 8.97
C ASP A 557 -14.46 -1.51 7.76
N GLY A 558 -13.47 -1.90 6.96
CA GLY A 558 -13.73 -2.68 5.73
C GLY A 558 -14.32 -4.06 5.98
N ARG A 559 -14.02 -4.70 7.13
CA ARG A 559 -14.53 -6.04 7.47
C ARG A 559 -16.01 -5.97 7.81
N GLU A 560 -16.39 -4.99 8.63
CA GLU A 560 -17.77 -4.70 8.99
C GLU A 560 -18.58 -4.21 7.78
N THR A 561 -17.98 -3.36 6.94
CA THR A 561 -18.57 -2.96 5.66
C THR A 561 -18.87 -4.18 4.79
N THR A 562 -17.93 -5.11 4.70
CA THR A 562 -18.12 -6.36 3.95
C THR A 562 -19.19 -7.25 4.59
N ARG A 563 -19.20 -7.42 5.92
CA ARG A 563 -20.26 -8.18 6.61
C ARG A 563 -21.64 -7.60 6.34
N ARG A 564 -21.79 -6.28 6.35
CA ARG A 564 -23.06 -5.62 6.03
C ARG A 564 -23.45 -5.78 4.57
N LEU A 565 -22.47 -5.72 3.66
CA LEU A 565 -22.68 -6.00 2.24
C LEU A 565 -23.19 -7.43 2.03
N ARG A 566 -22.62 -8.42 2.74
CA ARG A 566 -23.02 -9.84 2.69
C ARG A 566 -24.36 -10.12 3.37
N ALA A 567 -24.67 -9.40 4.45
CA ALA A 567 -25.95 -9.53 5.16
C ALA A 567 -27.12 -8.85 4.42
N GLY A 568 -26.83 -7.91 3.53
CA GLY A 568 -27.81 -7.25 2.69
C GLY A 568 -28.29 -8.14 1.52
N GLN A 569 -29.46 -7.82 0.98
CA GLN A 569 -29.99 -8.44 -0.25
C GLN A 569 -29.74 -7.56 -1.49
N GLY A 570 -28.77 -6.65 -1.41
CA GLY A 570 -28.43 -5.73 -2.49
C GLY A 570 -27.72 -6.44 -3.66
N PRO A 571 -27.65 -5.81 -4.84
CA PRO A 571 -27.11 -6.44 -6.04
C PRO A 571 -25.60 -6.77 -5.94
N ASN A 572 -24.89 -6.15 -4.99
CA ASN A 572 -23.48 -6.41 -4.72
C ASN A 572 -23.23 -7.39 -3.57
N ALA A 573 -24.26 -8.08 -3.06
CA ALA A 573 -24.13 -9.01 -1.95
C ALA A 573 -23.17 -10.17 -2.25
N LEU A 574 -23.01 -10.56 -3.53
CA LEU A 574 -22.07 -11.59 -3.96
C LEU A 574 -20.85 -11.03 -4.70
N THR A 575 -20.78 -9.71 -4.91
CA THR A 575 -19.62 -9.09 -5.57
C THR A 575 -18.36 -9.37 -4.76
N PRO A 576 -17.29 -9.88 -5.38
CA PRO A 576 -16.09 -10.23 -4.66
C PRO A 576 -15.36 -8.99 -4.15
N VAL A 577 -14.92 -9.08 -2.88
CA VAL A 577 -14.22 -8.01 -2.18
C VAL A 577 -12.76 -8.40 -1.98
N VAL A 578 -11.85 -7.60 -2.52
CA VAL A 578 -10.40 -7.71 -2.31
C VAL A 578 -10.00 -6.81 -1.15
N ALA A 579 -9.53 -7.42 -0.06
CA ALA A 579 -9.01 -6.75 1.11
C ALA A 579 -7.70 -6.04 0.77
N VAL A 580 -7.61 -4.74 1.01
CA VAL A 580 -6.37 -3.96 0.92
C VAL A 580 -5.93 -3.66 2.34
N THR A 581 -4.79 -4.19 2.79
CA THR A 581 -4.42 -4.12 4.22
C THR A 581 -2.92 -4.07 4.44
N ALA A 582 -2.46 -3.39 5.49
CA ALA A 582 -1.09 -3.52 5.98
C ALA A 582 -0.92 -4.77 6.89
N ASP A 583 -2.02 -5.23 7.49
CA ASP A 583 -2.09 -6.36 8.41
C ASP A 583 -2.21 -7.67 7.59
N THR A 584 -1.10 -8.40 7.45
CA THR A 584 -0.99 -9.64 6.65
C THR A 584 -0.78 -10.89 7.50
N ALA A 585 -0.95 -10.77 8.82
CA ALA A 585 -0.90 -11.91 9.71
C ALA A 585 -1.96 -12.95 9.27
N PRO A 586 -1.70 -14.26 9.41
CA PRO A 586 -2.66 -15.30 9.02
C PRO A 586 -4.04 -15.13 9.65
N GLU A 587 -4.09 -14.59 10.87
CA GLU A 587 -5.33 -14.30 11.60
C GLU A 587 -6.11 -13.12 10.99
N ASP A 588 -5.43 -12.08 10.50
CA ASP A 588 -6.08 -10.96 9.82
C ASP A 588 -6.58 -11.35 8.43
N VAL A 589 -5.85 -12.20 7.72
CA VAL A 589 -6.30 -12.80 6.45
C VAL A 589 -7.53 -13.68 6.70
N ALA A 590 -7.51 -14.52 7.73
CA ALA A 590 -8.65 -15.34 8.12
C ALA A 590 -9.85 -14.49 8.55
N ALA A 591 -9.64 -13.37 9.24
CA ALA A 591 -10.72 -12.44 9.62
C ALA A 591 -11.32 -11.71 8.41
N CYS A 592 -10.52 -11.40 7.39
CA CYS A 592 -11.01 -10.86 6.13
C CYS A 592 -11.84 -11.90 5.37
N GLN A 593 -11.36 -13.14 5.30
CA GLN A 593 -12.09 -14.26 4.69
C GLN A 593 -13.42 -14.53 5.43
N ALA A 594 -13.39 -14.56 6.76
CA ALA A 594 -14.59 -14.73 7.58
C ALA A 594 -15.60 -13.58 7.45
N ALA A 595 -15.14 -12.37 7.12
CA ALA A 595 -16.00 -11.25 6.79
C ALA A 595 -16.65 -11.37 5.40
N GLY A 596 -16.22 -12.33 4.57
CA GLY A 596 -16.70 -12.57 3.22
C GLY A 596 -15.86 -11.90 2.12
N MET A 597 -14.60 -11.53 2.40
CA MET A 597 -13.65 -11.04 1.41
C MET A 597 -13.01 -12.22 0.66
N ALA A 598 -12.93 -12.11 -0.66
CA ALA A 598 -12.48 -13.19 -1.54
C ALA A 598 -10.95 -13.30 -1.60
N TYR A 599 -10.25 -12.16 -1.58
CA TYR A 599 -8.79 -12.14 -1.70
C TYR A 599 -8.18 -10.99 -0.91
N PHE A 600 -6.86 -10.96 -0.76
CA PHE A 600 -6.17 -9.88 -0.05
C PHE A 600 -4.91 -9.39 -0.78
N VAL A 601 -4.60 -8.11 -0.60
CA VAL A 601 -3.42 -7.41 -1.11
C VAL A 601 -2.78 -6.64 0.03
N SER A 602 -1.50 -6.93 0.27
CA SER A 602 -0.70 -6.26 1.29
C SER A 602 -0.26 -4.86 0.85
N LYS A 603 -0.40 -3.85 1.72
CA LYS A 603 0.29 -2.56 1.59
C LYS A 603 1.80 -2.77 1.87
N PRO A 604 2.73 -2.18 1.09
CA PRO A 604 2.53 -1.15 0.07
C PRO A 604 1.99 -1.71 -1.26
N LEU A 605 1.05 -0.95 -1.85
CA LEU A 605 0.38 -1.31 -3.09
C LEU A 605 1.35 -1.31 -4.27
N THR A 606 1.48 -2.45 -4.95
CA THR A 606 2.27 -2.59 -6.18
C THR A 606 1.37 -2.95 -7.36
N PRO A 607 1.71 -2.54 -8.60
CA PRO A 607 0.93 -2.90 -9.78
C PRO A 607 0.72 -4.40 -9.93
N THR A 608 1.77 -5.19 -9.70
CA THR A 608 1.74 -6.65 -9.83
C THR A 608 0.76 -7.28 -8.83
N ALA A 609 0.75 -6.82 -7.58
CA ALA A 609 -0.14 -7.39 -6.55
C ALA A 609 -1.63 -7.05 -6.81
N LEU A 610 -1.94 -5.82 -7.22
CA LEU A 610 -3.31 -5.40 -7.52
C LEU A 610 -3.87 -6.04 -8.79
N ILE A 611 -3.08 -6.12 -9.86
CA ILE A 611 -3.50 -6.75 -11.11
C ILE A 611 -3.66 -8.26 -10.91
N GLY A 612 -2.74 -8.91 -10.18
CA GLY A 612 -2.85 -10.33 -9.86
C GLY A 612 -4.08 -10.65 -9.03
N ALA A 613 -4.40 -9.82 -8.03
CA ALA A 613 -5.62 -9.97 -7.23
C ALA A 613 -6.90 -9.80 -8.06
N LEU A 614 -6.93 -8.81 -8.97
CA LEU A 614 -8.05 -8.59 -9.88
C LEU A 614 -8.29 -9.82 -10.77
N GLN A 615 -7.22 -10.35 -11.39
CA GLN A 615 -7.30 -11.52 -12.27
C GLN A 615 -7.76 -12.76 -11.50
N HIS A 616 -7.18 -13.04 -10.34
CA HIS A 616 -7.51 -14.21 -9.53
C HIS A 616 -8.99 -14.26 -9.16
N VAL A 617 -9.54 -13.12 -8.71
CA VAL A 617 -10.94 -13.03 -8.32
C VAL A 617 -11.90 -13.13 -9.51
N LEU A 618 -11.54 -12.54 -10.65
CA LEU A 618 -12.34 -12.68 -11.87
C LEU A 618 -12.36 -14.13 -12.38
N ASP A 619 -11.22 -14.82 -12.33
CA ASP A 619 -11.10 -16.24 -12.71
C ASP A 619 -11.92 -17.14 -11.78
N GLU A 620 -11.86 -16.93 -10.46
CA GLU A 620 -12.69 -17.68 -9.48
C GLU A 620 -14.18 -17.42 -9.70
N THR A 621 -14.56 -16.17 -10.01
CA THR A 621 -15.98 -15.82 -10.26
C THR A 621 -16.47 -16.44 -11.58
N ALA A 622 -15.62 -16.50 -12.60
CA ALA A 622 -15.94 -17.16 -13.87
C ALA A 622 -16.07 -18.69 -13.70
N GLN A 623 -15.23 -19.32 -12.90
CA GLN A 623 -15.32 -20.74 -12.56
C GLN A 623 -16.60 -21.05 -11.77
N ALA A 624 -16.90 -20.26 -10.73
CA ALA A 624 -18.13 -20.42 -9.95
C ALA A 624 -19.40 -20.25 -10.81
N ARG A 625 -19.39 -19.34 -11.80
CA ARG A 625 -20.49 -19.19 -12.77
C ARG A 625 -20.60 -20.37 -13.73
N SER A 626 -19.49 -21.00 -14.10
CA SER A 626 -19.47 -22.19 -14.98
C SER A 626 -19.82 -23.49 -14.27
N GLU A 627 -19.69 -23.57 -12.94
CA GLU A 627 -20.11 -24.72 -12.13
C GLU A 627 -21.57 -24.64 -11.68
N ALA A 628 -22.13 -23.42 -11.66
CA ALA A 628 -23.52 -23.14 -11.31
C ALA A 628 -24.47 -23.11 -12.52
N ALA A 629 -23.93 -23.10 -13.75
CA ALA A 629 -24.64 -23.21 -15.03
C ALA A 629 -24.45 -24.62 -15.62
#